data_AF-A0A534WHF2-F1
#
_entry.id   AF-A0A534WHF2-F1
#
_cell.length_a   1.000
_cell.length_b   1.000
_cell.length_c   1.000
_cell.angle_alpha   90.00
_cell.angle_beta   90.00
_cell.angle_gamma   90.00
#
_symmetry.space_group_name_H-M   'P 1'
#
loop_
_entity.id
_entity.type
_entity.pdbx_description
1 polymer ?
#
loop_
_entity_poly.entity_id
_entity_poly.type
_entity_poly.pdbx_seq_one_letter_code
_entity_poly.pdbx_strand_id
1 'polypeptide(L)'
;MRQRGYTLLEVLVAAAIGAAVAVGLSGFFLATLRFGKETDAQVALQRQGTAIAEELGRRLRQADGSPKIEDPAAPPPIPSCLPLSTNDLVLVIANPDGSATCMYRDTSAPPLVVRCTRPTPTDPCEPVANLLSGSLVPLSATAWSASVITPCDAADGTCDESGVCSVPNQSCATVPGASVSFTLSDGTNAPATFGVTIVMSRH
;
A
#
# COMPACT_ATOMS: atom_id res chain seq x y z
N MET A 1 9.61 10.02 -76.29
CA MET A 1 9.45 9.81 -74.83
C MET A 1 10.43 8.74 -74.38
N ARG A 2 11.40 9.07 -73.53
CA ARG A 2 12.43 8.11 -73.04
C ARG A 2 11.87 7.39 -71.81
N GLN A 3 11.38 6.16 -71.98
CA GLN A 3 11.10 5.28 -70.84
C GLN A 3 12.45 4.86 -70.24
N ARG A 4 12.77 5.38 -69.05
CA ARG A 4 13.89 4.87 -68.25
C ARG A 4 13.35 3.67 -67.46
N GLY A 5 13.77 2.46 -67.83
CA GLY A 5 13.45 1.25 -67.07
C GLY A 5 14.23 1.23 -65.76
N TYR A 6 13.59 0.79 -64.68
CA TYR A 6 14.24 0.57 -63.40
C TYR A 6 15.16 -0.65 -63.48
N THR A 7 16.35 -0.56 -62.88
CA THR A 7 17.26 -1.70 -62.81
C THR A 7 16.86 -2.62 -61.64
N LEU A 8 17.08 -3.94 -61.79
CA LEU A 8 16.77 -4.93 -60.74
C LEU A 8 17.44 -4.56 -59.39
N LEU A 9 18.67 -4.03 -59.46
CA LEU A 9 19.43 -3.57 -58.30
C LEU A 9 18.71 -2.44 -57.56
N GLU A 10 18.20 -1.42 -58.26
CA GLU A 10 17.47 -0.31 -57.63
C GLU A 10 16.22 -0.79 -56.91
N VAL A 11 15.48 -1.75 -57.48
CA VAL A 11 14.30 -2.33 -56.86
C VAL A 11 14.67 -3.11 -55.59
N LEU A 12 15.74 -3.90 -55.63
CA LEU A 12 16.21 -4.66 -54.46
C LEU A 12 16.67 -3.74 -53.33
N VAL A 13 17.40 -2.67 -53.64
CA VAL A 13 17.83 -1.69 -52.66
C VAL A 13 16.62 -0.97 -52.05
N ALA A 14 15.67 -0.53 -52.87
CA ALA A 14 14.44 0.11 -52.39
C ALA A 14 13.61 -0.82 -51.50
N ALA A 15 13.49 -2.11 -51.87
CA ALA A 15 12.80 -3.11 -51.07
C ALA A 15 13.51 -3.38 -49.74
N ALA A 16 14.85 -3.46 -49.73
CA ALA A 16 15.63 -3.65 -48.51
C ALA A 16 15.48 -2.44 -47.55
N ILE A 17 15.54 -1.22 -48.08
CA ILE A 17 15.31 0.00 -47.29
C ILE A 17 13.87 0.03 -46.77
N GLY A 18 12.88 -0.28 -47.61
CA GLY A 18 11.48 -0.34 -47.22
C GLY A 18 11.23 -1.34 -46.10
N ALA A 19 11.81 -2.54 -46.19
CA ALA A 19 11.73 -3.56 -45.14
C ALA A 19 12.39 -3.09 -43.83
N ALA A 20 13.58 -2.49 -43.89
CA ALA A 20 14.25 -1.95 -42.71
C ALA A 20 13.43 -0.86 -42.02
N VAL A 21 12.85 0.06 -42.79
CA VAL A 21 11.95 1.12 -42.28
C VAL A 21 10.70 0.52 -41.66
N ALA A 22 10.06 -0.46 -42.32
CA ALA A 22 8.85 -1.10 -41.82
C ALA A 22 9.09 -1.82 -40.48
N VAL A 23 10.22 -2.54 -40.35
CA VAL A 23 10.63 -3.18 -39.10
C VAL A 23 10.90 -2.12 -38.02
N GLY A 24 11.62 -1.05 -38.35
CA GLY A 24 11.89 0.05 -37.42
C GLY A 24 10.62 0.70 -36.88
N LEU A 25 9.67 1.05 -37.75
CA LEU A 25 8.40 1.65 -37.37
C LEU A 25 7.53 0.70 -36.54
N SER A 26 7.49 -0.58 -36.90
CA SER A 26 6.73 -1.59 -36.14
C SER A 26 7.31 -1.80 -34.75
N GLY A 27 8.64 -1.88 -34.64
CA GLY A 27 9.34 -1.99 -33.35
C GLY A 27 9.10 -0.77 -32.47
N PHE A 28 9.19 0.43 -33.05
CA PHE A 28 8.89 1.68 -32.34
C PHE A 28 7.44 1.71 -31.86
N PHE A 29 6.47 1.38 -32.70
CA PHE A 29 5.05 1.37 -32.34
C PHE A 29 4.74 0.41 -31.17
N LEU A 30 5.26 -0.81 -31.22
CA LEU A 30 5.09 -1.78 -30.14
C LEU A 30 5.77 -1.32 -28.85
N ALA A 31 6.93 -0.68 -28.95
CA ALA A 31 7.60 -0.09 -27.79
C ALA A 31 6.76 1.02 -27.16
N THR A 32 6.24 1.97 -27.96
CA THR A 32 5.37 3.04 -27.46
C THR A 32 4.12 2.51 -26.76
N LEU A 33 3.49 1.45 -27.30
CA LEU A 33 2.33 0.83 -26.66
C LEU A 33 2.68 0.17 -25.31
N ARG A 34 3.87 -0.41 -25.18
CA ARG A 34 4.33 -0.99 -23.91
C ARG A 34 4.61 0.11 -22.88
N PHE A 35 5.35 1.13 -23.27
CA PHE A 35 5.65 2.27 -22.40
C PHE A 35 4.39 2.99 -21.90
N GLY A 36 3.35 3.12 -22.75
CA GLY A 36 2.07 3.69 -22.34
C GLY A 36 1.41 2.88 -21.20
N LYS A 37 1.34 1.55 -21.36
CA LYS A 37 0.75 0.66 -20.35
C LYS A 37 1.53 0.67 -19.03
N GLU A 38 2.86 0.65 -19.10
CA GLU A 38 3.73 0.72 -17.91
C GLU A 38 3.50 2.03 -17.15
N THR A 39 3.41 3.15 -17.88
CA THR A 39 3.18 4.48 -17.29
C THR A 39 1.81 4.57 -16.61
N ASP A 40 0.74 4.10 -17.26
CA ASP A 40 -0.61 4.14 -16.71
C ASP A 40 -0.73 3.34 -15.41
N ALA A 41 -0.10 2.16 -15.37
CA ALA A 41 -0.16 1.29 -14.20
C ALA A 41 0.67 1.86 -13.03
N GLN A 42 1.82 2.50 -13.31
CA GLN A 42 2.57 3.24 -12.29
C GLN A 42 1.78 4.43 -11.73
N VAL A 43 1.06 5.17 -12.58
CA VAL A 43 0.19 6.27 -12.13
C VAL A 43 -0.95 5.74 -11.25
N ALA A 44 -1.54 4.59 -11.59
CA ALA A 44 -2.58 3.97 -10.79
C ALA A 44 -2.07 3.51 -9.40
N LEU A 45 -0.87 2.92 -9.34
CA LEU A 45 -0.20 2.57 -8.07
C LEU A 45 -0.06 3.79 -7.16
N GLN A 46 0.42 4.91 -7.70
CA GLN A 46 0.61 6.15 -6.94
C GLN A 46 -0.72 6.73 -6.43
N ARG A 47 -1.75 6.76 -7.28
CA ARG A 47 -3.09 7.26 -6.89
C ARG A 47 -3.74 6.38 -5.83
N GLN A 48 -3.67 5.06 -5.99
CA GLN A 48 -4.29 4.15 -5.02
C GLN A 48 -3.53 4.13 -3.70
N GLY A 49 -2.20 4.13 -3.75
CA GLY A 49 -1.36 4.17 -2.56
C GLY A 49 -1.57 5.44 -1.74
N THR A 50 -1.65 6.60 -2.40
CA THR A 50 -1.96 7.88 -1.72
C THR A 50 -3.36 7.89 -1.12
N ALA A 51 -4.37 7.38 -1.82
CA ALA A 51 -5.73 7.28 -1.28
C ALA A 51 -5.81 6.37 -0.03
N ILE A 52 -5.09 5.24 -0.01
CA ILE A 52 -4.99 4.37 1.17
C ILE A 52 -4.30 5.09 2.32
N ALA A 53 -3.20 5.79 2.03
CA ALA A 53 -2.45 6.55 3.02
C ALA A 53 -3.29 7.66 3.66
N GLU A 54 -4.10 8.38 2.87
CA GLU A 54 -5.03 9.39 3.35
C GLU A 54 -6.13 8.79 4.23
N GLU A 55 -6.68 7.62 3.86
CA GLU A 55 -7.69 6.93 4.66
C GLU A 55 -7.12 6.47 6.01
N LEU A 56 -5.95 5.83 6.00
CA LEU A 56 -5.21 5.47 7.21
C LEU A 56 -5.03 6.70 8.10
N GLY A 57 -4.56 7.80 7.51
CA GLY A 57 -4.31 9.02 8.25
C GLY A 57 -5.56 9.66 8.84
N ARG A 58 -6.68 9.59 8.11
CA ARG A 58 -7.98 10.05 8.60
C ARG A 58 -8.45 9.23 9.79
N ARG A 59 -8.32 7.90 9.75
CA ARG A 59 -8.74 7.01 10.85
C ARG A 59 -7.88 7.19 12.08
N LEU A 60 -6.56 7.27 11.91
CA LEU A 60 -5.65 7.52 13.01
C LEU A 60 -5.92 8.87 13.69
N ARG A 61 -6.24 9.94 12.94
CA ARG A 61 -6.60 11.23 13.57
C ARG A 61 -7.91 11.21 14.36
N GLN A 62 -8.80 10.28 14.09
CA GLN A 62 -10.10 10.14 14.75
C GLN A 62 -10.09 9.08 15.86
N ALA A 63 -8.95 8.43 16.09
CA ALA A 63 -8.88 7.33 17.03
C ALA A 63 -9.09 7.83 18.46
N ASP A 64 -9.78 7.01 19.26
CA ASP A 64 -9.89 7.20 20.70
C ASP A 64 -8.75 6.47 21.41
N GLY A 65 -7.69 7.21 21.70
CA GLY A 65 -6.48 6.69 22.34
C GLY A 65 -5.43 6.15 21.37
N SER A 66 -4.49 5.38 21.92
CA SER A 66 -3.33 4.90 21.17
C SER A 66 -3.72 3.75 20.23
N PRO A 67 -3.26 3.76 18.96
CA PRO A 67 -3.40 2.61 18.09
C PRO A 67 -2.62 1.43 18.69
N LYS A 68 -3.12 0.21 18.45
CA LYS A 68 -2.50 -1.03 18.90
C LYS A 68 -2.13 -1.90 17.71
N ILE A 69 -1.19 -2.82 17.94
CA ILE A 69 -0.82 -3.84 16.97
C ILE A 69 -1.17 -5.20 17.55
N GLU A 70 -1.87 -5.99 16.74
CA GLU A 70 -2.12 -7.40 17.04
C GLU A 70 -1.30 -8.26 16.09
N ASP A 71 -0.54 -9.19 16.64
CA ASP A 71 0.24 -10.16 15.89
C ASP A 71 -0.53 -11.50 15.83
N PRO A 72 -0.92 -11.98 14.62
CA PRO A 72 -1.51 -13.31 14.46
C PRO A 72 -0.65 -14.45 15.03
N ALA A 73 0.68 -14.30 15.05
CA ALA A 73 1.60 -15.31 15.59
C ALA A 73 1.68 -15.31 17.12
N ALA A 74 1.32 -14.20 17.77
CA ALA A 74 1.32 -14.04 19.22
C ALA A 74 0.11 -13.20 19.68
N PRO A 75 -1.12 -13.74 19.54
CA PRO A 75 -2.33 -12.98 19.81
C PRO A 75 -2.43 -12.63 21.31
N PRO A 76 -2.95 -11.43 21.65
CA PRO A 76 -3.20 -11.07 23.04
C PRO A 76 -4.34 -11.93 23.63
N PRO A 77 -4.47 -12.01 24.98
CA PRO A 77 -5.50 -12.81 25.64
C PRO A 77 -6.93 -12.45 25.23
N ILE A 78 -7.18 -11.17 24.92
CA ILE A 78 -8.45 -10.66 24.41
C ILE A 78 -8.14 -9.82 23.16
N PRO A 79 -8.22 -10.41 21.95
CA PRO A 79 -7.97 -9.69 20.71
C PRO A 79 -9.16 -8.80 20.34
N SER A 80 -8.86 -7.60 19.87
CA SER A 80 -9.83 -6.64 19.35
C SER A 80 -10.21 -6.98 17.91
N CYS A 81 -9.25 -7.45 17.10
CA CYS A 81 -9.43 -7.65 15.67
C CYS A 81 -9.19 -9.09 15.23
N LEU A 82 -8.31 -9.84 15.88
CA LEU A 82 -8.12 -11.26 15.56
C LEU A 82 -9.30 -12.14 16.02
N PRO A 83 -9.54 -13.31 15.38
CA PRO A 83 -8.85 -13.86 14.22
C PRO A 83 -9.28 -13.21 12.89
N LEU A 84 -8.37 -13.16 11.91
CA LEU A 84 -8.58 -12.61 10.56
C LEU A 84 -7.82 -13.45 9.52
N SER A 85 -8.11 -13.26 8.23
CA SER A 85 -7.44 -13.93 7.10
C SER A 85 -6.06 -13.33 6.78
N THR A 86 -5.16 -13.29 7.77
CA THR A 86 -3.84 -12.68 7.62
C THR A 86 -2.79 -13.36 8.50
N ASN A 87 -1.55 -13.30 8.03
CA ASN A 87 -0.36 -13.65 8.82
C ASN A 87 0.49 -12.41 9.13
N ASP A 88 0.07 -11.22 8.70
CA ASP A 88 0.78 -9.97 8.94
C ASP A 88 0.19 -9.24 10.15
N LEU A 89 0.95 -8.26 10.65
CA LEU A 89 0.53 -7.41 11.77
C LEU A 89 -0.77 -6.68 11.45
N VAL A 90 -1.72 -6.72 12.38
CA VAL A 90 -3.01 -6.04 12.28
C VAL A 90 -2.93 -4.72 13.03
N LEU A 91 -3.23 -3.62 12.32
CA LEU A 91 -3.39 -2.32 12.94
C LEU A 91 -4.80 -2.21 13.52
N VAL A 92 -4.86 -1.96 14.82
CA VAL A 92 -6.10 -1.77 15.57
C VAL A 92 -6.22 -0.30 15.94
N ILE A 93 -7.29 0.34 15.47
CA ILE A 93 -7.61 1.73 15.76
C ILE A 93 -8.92 1.74 16.55
N ALA A 94 -8.86 2.09 17.83
CA ALA A 94 -10.05 2.25 18.65
C ALA A 94 -10.85 3.48 18.17
N ASN A 95 -12.15 3.31 17.97
CA ASN A 95 -13.06 4.38 17.61
C ASN A 95 -13.74 4.94 18.87
N PRO A 96 -14.20 6.21 18.85
CA PRO A 96 -14.87 6.84 20.01
C PRO A 96 -16.19 6.19 20.42
N ASP A 97 -16.80 5.38 19.56
CA ASP A 97 -18.03 4.63 19.83
C ASP A 97 -17.78 3.29 20.53
N GLY A 98 -16.52 2.99 20.87
CA GLY A 98 -16.09 1.74 21.50
C GLY A 98 -15.80 0.61 20.51
N SER A 99 -16.08 0.79 19.21
CA SER A 99 -15.72 -0.19 18.18
C SER A 99 -14.24 -0.10 17.82
N ALA A 100 -13.70 -1.14 17.19
CA ALA A 100 -12.34 -1.14 16.64
C ALA A 100 -12.36 -1.16 15.12
N THR A 101 -11.62 -0.26 14.50
CA THR A 101 -11.27 -0.34 13.08
C THR A 101 -10.03 -1.21 12.93
N CYS A 102 -10.17 -2.32 12.21
CA CYS A 102 -9.11 -3.27 11.93
C CYS A 102 -8.60 -3.06 10.52
N MET A 103 -7.30 -2.81 10.37
CA MET A 103 -6.64 -2.66 9.06
C MET A 103 -5.51 -3.66 8.95
N TYR A 104 -5.51 -4.42 7.86
CA TYR A 104 -4.57 -5.50 7.64
C TYR A 104 -4.41 -5.82 6.17
N ARG A 105 -3.38 -6.59 5.84
CA ARG A 105 -3.25 -7.21 4.52
C ARG A 105 -3.91 -8.58 4.54
N ASP A 106 -4.99 -8.73 3.79
CA ASP A 106 -5.57 -10.04 3.50
C ASP A 106 -4.61 -10.83 2.62
N THR A 107 -4.27 -12.05 3.05
CA THR A 107 -3.34 -12.94 2.35
C THR A 107 -4.04 -13.84 1.34
N SER A 108 -5.32 -13.59 1.04
CA SER A 108 -6.01 -14.18 -0.10
C SER A 108 -5.28 -13.89 -1.43
N ALA A 109 -5.54 -14.68 -2.47
CA ALA A 109 -4.90 -14.50 -3.77
C ALA A 109 -5.89 -13.84 -4.76
N PRO A 110 -5.63 -12.61 -5.25
CA PRO A 110 -4.47 -11.73 -4.98
C PRO A 110 -4.56 -11.03 -3.61
N PRO A 111 -3.42 -10.71 -2.95
CA PRO A 111 -3.42 -10.10 -1.62
C PRO A 111 -3.91 -8.65 -1.68
N LEU A 112 -4.67 -8.24 -0.67
CA LEU A 112 -5.38 -6.95 -0.64
C LEU A 112 -5.13 -6.23 0.67
N VAL A 113 -5.10 -4.89 0.64
CA VAL A 113 -5.24 -4.09 1.86
C VAL A 113 -6.72 -3.95 2.16
N VAL A 114 -7.15 -4.42 3.32
CA VAL A 114 -8.56 -4.42 3.71
C VAL A 114 -8.74 -3.69 5.04
N ARG A 115 -9.95 -3.17 5.22
CA ARG A 115 -10.40 -2.59 6.47
C ARG A 115 -11.74 -3.21 6.85
N CYS A 116 -11.90 -3.56 8.11
CA CYS A 116 -13.21 -3.88 8.67
C CYS A 116 -13.41 -3.16 10.01
N THR A 117 -14.65 -3.14 10.48
CA THR A 117 -15.00 -2.58 11.79
C THR A 117 -15.55 -3.71 12.64
N ARG A 118 -15.14 -3.75 13.90
CA ARG A 118 -15.64 -4.72 14.86
C ARG A 118 -16.26 -3.98 16.06
N PRO A 119 -17.58 -4.10 16.30
CA PRO A 119 -18.23 -3.42 17.42
C PRO A 119 -17.73 -3.91 18.78
N THR A 120 -17.62 -5.23 18.95
CA THR A 120 -17.04 -5.85 20.16
C THR A 120 -16.08 -6.98 19.79
N PRO A 121 -15.11 -7.35 20.64
CA PRO A 121 -14.12 -8.41 20.36
C PRO A 121 -14.70 -9.74 19.83
N THR A 122 -15.94 -10.06 20.19
CA THR A 122 -16.63 -11.30 19.80
C THR A 122 -17.42 -11.21 18.51
N ASP A 123 -17.66 -10.01 17.99
CA ASP A 123 -18.43 -9.79 16.77
C ASP A 123 -17.61 -10.11 15.51
N PRO A 124 -18.25 -10.48 14.39
CA PRO A 124 -17.56 -10.58 13.11
C PRO A 124 -16.97 -9.21 12.70
N CYS A 125 -15.82 -9.23 12.02
CA CYS A 125 -15.22 -8.00 11.51
C CYS A 125 -15.87 -7.63 10.18
N GLU A 126 -16.91 -6.80 10.23
CA GLU A 126 -17.74 -6.46 9.07
C GLU A 126 -18.23 -5.00 9.10
N PRO A 127 -18.45 -4.37 7.93
CA PRO A 127 -18.18 -4.88 6.59
C PRO A 127 -16.68 -4.85 6.26
N VAL A 128 -16.21 -5.87 5.52
CA VAL A 128 -14.85 -5.88 4.96
C VAL A 128 -14.82 -5.03 3.70
N ALA A 129 -14.02 -3.96 3.73
CA ALA A 129 -13.80 -3.04 2.63
C ALA A 129 -12.42 -3.24 2.04
N ASN A 130 -12.36 -3.64 0.76
CA ASN A 130 -11.13 -3.67 -0.01
C ASN A 130 -10.70 -2.24 -0.38
N LEU A 131 -9.56 -1.79 0.15
CA LEU A 131 -9.04 -0.45 -0.10
C LEU A 131 -8.39 -0.29 -1.48
N LEU A 132 -8.27 -1.36 -2.26
CA LEU A 132 -7.82 -1.34 -3.67
C LEU A 132 -8.97 -1.35 -4.68
N SER A 133 -10.22 -1.44 -4.21
CA SER A 133 -11.41 -1.58 -5.09
C SER A 133 -11.65 -0.41 -6.05
N GLY A 134 -11.09 0.77 -5.76
CA GLY A 134 -11.20 1.96 -6.61
C GLY A 134 -10.17 2.06 -7.75
N SER A 135 -9.23 1.11 -7.84
CA SER A 135 -8.18 1.15 -8.86
C SER A 135 -8.72 0.80 -10.25
N LEU A 136 -8.24 1.52 -11.27
CA LEU A 136 -8.56 1.24 -12.69
C LEU A 136 -7.75 0.08 -13.28
N VAL A 137 -6.73 -0.39 -12.56
CA VAL A 137 -5.90 -1.54 -12.91
C VAL A 137 -5.90 -2.55 -11.76
N PRO A 138 -5.71 -3.85 -12.02
CA PRO A 138 -5.59 -4.84 -10.96
C PRO A 138 -4.35 -4.55 -10.12
N LEU A 139 -4.57 -4.28 -8.83
CA LEU A 139 -3.50 -4.04 -7.85
C LEU A 139 -3.53 -5.12 -6.78
N SER A 140 -2.36 -5.38 -6.21
CA SER A 140 -2.17 -6.30 -5.09
C SER A 140 -1.23 -5.71 -4.05
N ALA A 141 -1.41 -6.10 -2.79
CA ALA A 141 -0.56 -5.69 -1.68
C ALA A 141 0.54 -6.74 -1.45
N THR A 142 1.78 -6.45 -1.85
CA THR A 142 2.89 -7.43 -1.78
C THR A 142 3.60 -7.45 -0.44
N ALA A 143 3.47 -6.39 0.37
CA ALA A 143 4.00 -6.34 1.72
C ALA A 143 3.18 -5.40 2.61
N TRP A 144 3.22 -5.65 3.92
CA TRP A 144 2.56 -4.85 4.94
C TRP A 144 3.38 -4.86 6.23
N SER A 145 3.50 -3.71 6.87
CA SER A 145 4.07 -3.58 8.21
C SER A 145 3.43 -2.43 8.95
N ALA A 146 3.19 -2.61 10.24
CA ALA A 146 2.62 -1.59 11.10
C ALA A 146 3.33 -1.62 12.46
N SER A 147 3.61 -0.44 13.02
CA SER A 147 4.19 -0.27 14.34
C SER A 147 3.55 0.92 15.06
N VAL A 148 3.48 0.82 16.38
CA VAL A 148 3.10 1.97 17.23
C VAL A 148 4.37 2.78 17.47
N ILE A 149 4.30 4.09 17.29
CA ILE A 149 5.37 4.98 17.73
C ILE A 149 5.00 5.45 19.13
N THR A 150 5.84 5.11 20.08
CA THR A 150 5.88 5.78 21.39
C THR A 150 7.18 6.58 21.44
N PRO A 151 7.17 7.87 21.84
CA PRO A 151 8.39 8.68 21.93
C PRO A 151 9.37 8.22 23.02
N CYS A 152 9.18 7.03 23.59
CA CYS A 152 9.94 6.51 24.71
C CYS A 152 11.30 5.94 24.29
N ASP A 153 11.34 5.18 23.20
CA ASP A 153 12.57 4.54 22.72
C ASP A 153 13.59 5.57 22.19
N ALA A 154 13.10 6.70 21.66
CA ALA A 154 13.95 7.80 21.19
C ALA A 154 14.60 8.61 22.33
N ALA A 155 14.16 8.39 23.58
CA ALA A 155 14.60 9.12 24.77
C ALA A 155 15.24 8.19 25.82
N ASP A 156 15.66 6.98 25.45
CA ASP A 156 16.17 5.93 26.37
C ASP A 156 15.20 5.65 27.55
N GLY A 157 13.89 5.77 27.30
CA GLY A 157 12.84 5.54 28.28
C GLY A 157 12.32 4.10 28.26
N THR A 158 11.75 3.66 29.38
CA THR A 158 11.05 2.36 29.48
C THR A 158 9.54 2.58 29.46
N CYS A 159 8.80 1.86 28.61
CA CYS A 159 7.33 1.83 28.65
C CYS A 159 6.83 0.75 29.63
N ASP A 160 5.81 1.06 30.43
CA ASP A 160 5.05 0.02 31.14
C ASP A 160 4.01 -0.66 30.20
N GLU A 161 3.36 -1.72 30.67
CA GLU A 161 2.30 -2.43 29.93
C GLU A 161 1.08 -1.55 29.61
N SER A 162 0.96 -0.40 30.28
CA SER A 162 -0.07 0.63 30.08
C SER A 162 0.27 1.61 28.96
N GLY A 163 1.47 1.52 28.36
CA GLY A 163 1.98 2.50 27.40
C GLY A 163 2.34 3.84 28.02
N VAL A 164 2.64 3.87 29.32
CA VAL A 164 3.19 5.03 30.04
C VAL A 164 4.71 4.98 29.94
N CYS A 165 5.29 6.03 29.39
CA CYS A 165 6.73 6.16 29.23
C CYS A 165 7.37 6.74 30.49
N SER A 166 8.35 6.06 31.07
CA SER A 166 9.21 6.61 32.13
C SER A 166 10.62 6.85 31.59
N VAL A 167 11.02 8.13 31.54
CA VAL A 167 12.41 8.53 31.23
C VAL A 167 13.05 8.97 32.55
N PRO A 168 14.32 8.59 32.85
CA PRO A 168 15.01 9.06 34.04
C PRO A 168 14.97 10.60 34.13
N ASN A 169 14.47 11.14 35.24
CA ASN A 169 14.34 12.58 35.51
C ASN A 169 13.44 13.39 34.56
N GLN A 170 12.58 12.74 33.75
CA GLN A 170 11.56 13.44 32.96
C GLN A 170 10.19 12.75 33.05
N SER A 171 9.15 13.53 33.33
CA SER A 171 7.76 13.14 33.15
C SER A 171 7.34 13.43 31.70
N CYS A 172 7.73 12.59 30.74
CA CYS A 172 7.29 12.73 29.36
C CYS A 172 5.92 12.06 29.18
N ALA A 173 4.92 12.85 28.79
CA ALA A 173 3.67 12.31 28.29
C ALA A 173 3.94 11.49 27.02
N THR A 174 3.39 10.27 26.94
CA THR A 174 3.38 9.54 25.67
C THR A 174 2.61 10.37 24.64
N VAL A 175 3.23 10.58 23.48
CA VAL A 175 2.53 11.09 22.30
C VAL A 175 2.20 9.88 21.45
N PRO A 176 1.00 9.30 21.58
CA PRO A 176 0.68 8.06 20.90
C PRO A 176 0.72 8.25 19.39
N GLY A 177 1.17 7.25 18.64
CA GLY A 177 1.27 7.36 17.20
C GLY A 177 1.35 6.00 16.53
N ALA A 178 1.25 5.98 15.21
CA ALA A 178 1.48 4.78 14.41
C ALA A 178 2.30 5.11 13.17
N SER A 179 3.18 4.18 12.82
CA SER A 179 3.84 4.09 11.53
C SER A 179 3.28 2.89 10.79
N VAL A 180 2.81 3.09 9.57
CA VAL A 180 2.28 2.03 8.73
C VAL A 180 2.95 2.14 7.37
N SER A 181 3.48 1.05 6.87
CA SER A 181 3.96 0.97 5.50
C SER A 181 3.41 -0.24 4.78
N PHE A 182 3.14 -0.06 3.50
CA PHE A 182 2.59 -1.10 2.64
C PHE A 182 3.15 -0.97 1.23
N THR A 183 3.31 -2.09 0.57
CA THR A 183 3.84 -2.15 -0.79
C THR A 183 2.75 -2.66 -1.73
N LEU A 184 2.55 -1.93 -2.84
CA LEU A 184 1.60 -2.27 -3.88
C LEU A 184 2.32 -2.70 -5.16
N SER A 185 1.72 -3.65 -5.88
CA SER A 185 2.19 -4.12 -7.18
C SER A 185 1.02 -4.26 -8.15
N ASP A 186 1.26 -3.90 -9.42
CA ASP A 186 0.38 -4.14 -10.57
C ASP A 186 0.77 -5.43 -11.34
N GLY A 187 1.82 -6.13 -10.90
CA GLY A 187 2.35 -7.32 -11.54
C GLY A 187 3.18 -7.08 -12.81
N THR A 188 3.31 -5.83 -13.26
CA THR A 188 4.05 -5.45 -14.47
C THR A 188 5.24 -4.55 -14.20
N ASN A 189 5.08 -3.58 -13.30
CA ASN A 189 6.11 -2.61 -12.92
C ASN A 189 6.79 -3.00 -11.60
N ALA A 190 7.85 -2.27 -11.26
CA ALA A 190 8.46 -2.37 -9.94
C ALA A 190 7.42 -1.99 -8.86
N PRO A 191 7.29 -2.77 -7.77
CA PRO A 191 6.39 -2.44 -6.68
C PRO A 191 6.71 -1.07 -6.05
N ALA A 192 5.68 -0.39 -5.57
CA ALA A 192 5.80 0.91 -4.91
C ALA A 192 5.43 0.80 -3.43
N THR A 193 6.27 1.37 -2.55
CA THR A 193 6.03 1.38 -1.10
C THR A 193 5.52 2.75 -0.65
N PHE A 194 4.50 2.72 0.19
CA PHE A 194 3.86 3.89 0.78
C PHE A 194 3.96 3.81 2.30
N GLY A 195 4.08 4.97 2.96
CA GLY A 195 4.22 5.07 4.40
C GLY A 195 3.35 6.19 4.96
N VAL A 196 2.73 5.93 6.11
CA VAL A 196 1.99 6.91 6.90
C VAL A 196 2.53 6.88 8.32
N THR A 197 2.96 8.04 8.79
CA THR A 197 3.40 8.23 10.17
C THR A 197 2.58 9.34 10.80
N ILE A 198 1.87 9.03 11.88
CA ILE A 198 1.07 9.99 12.63
C ILE A 198 1.44 9.96 14.09
N VAL A 199 1.56 11.16 14.65
CA VAL A 199 1.80 11.43 16.06
C VAL A 199 0.55 12.16 16.57
N MET A 200 -0.16 11.56 17.52
CA MET A 200 -1.39 12.07 18.11
C MET A 200 -1.06 12.99 19.28
N SER A 201 -1.43 14.26 19.14
CA SER A 201 -1.44 15.21 20.25
C SER A 201 -2.64 14.88 21.15
N ARG A 202 -2.41 14.45 22.40
CA ARG A 202 -3.47 14.50 23.43
C ARG A 202 -3.81 15.98 23.67
N HIS A 203 -5.04 16.37 23.37
CA HIS A 203 -5.65 17.58 23.93
C HIS A 203 -6.36 17.21 25.23
#